data_AF-T1A9C7-F1
#
_entry.id   AF-T1A9C7-F1
#
_cell.length_a   1.000
_cell.length_b   1.000
_cell.length_c   1.000
_cell.angle_alpha   90.00
_cell.angle_beta   90.00
_cell.angle_gamma   90.00
#
_symmetry.space_group_name_H-M   'P 1'
#
loop_
_entity.id
_entity.type
_entity.pdbx_description
1 polymer ?
#
loop_
_entity_poly.entity_id
_entity_poly.type
_entity_poly.pdbx_seq_one_letter_code
_entity_poly.pdbx_strand_id
1 'polypeptide(L)'
;LLFTLVIMFSLQGKEFVQLPLDILRVSAPLLAYFFLMFIISFLIAWKLGFSYEETATTSFTASSNNFELAIAVAVAIFGLNSSQAFATTVGPLIEVPVMLGLVYVSFWLKTRLFGTEARRGGYRLRKPEIGVDK
;
A
#
# COMPACT_ATOMS: atom_id res chain seq x y z
N LEU A 1 -17.11 8.50 2.76
CA LEU A 1 -15.87 8.52 3.57
C LEU A 1 -15.12 9.86 3.50
N LEU A 2 -14.84 10.39 2.31
CA LEU A 2 -14.21 11.72 2.16
C LEU A 2 -14.91 12.80 3.00
N PHE A 3 -16.25 12.81 2.99
CA PHE A 3 -17.05 13.69 3.84
C PHE A 3 -16.76 13.50 5.34
N THR A 4 -16.69 12.25 5.81
CA THR A 4 -16.34 11.91 7.20
C THR A 4 -14.93 12.39 7.55
N LEU A 5 -13.95 12.18 6.66
CA LEU A 5 -12.60 12.71 6.82
C LEU A 5 -12.61 14.23 6.95
N VAL A 6 -13.27 14.95 6.04
CA VAL A 6 -13.37 16.41 6.08
C VAL A 6 -14.02 16.89 7.38
N ILE A 7 -15.08 16.25 7.85
CA ILE A 7 -15.72 16.57 9.13
C ILE A 7 -14.77 16.33 10.30
N MET A 8 -14.12 15.17 10.37
CA MET A 8 -13.21 14.85 11.47
C MET A 8 -12.00 15.80 11.49
N PHE A 9 -11.41 16.11 10.34
CA PHE A 9 -10.33 17.10 10.24
C PHE A 9 -10.78 18.51 10.61
N SER A 10 -12.01 18.91 10.25
CA SER A 10 -12.56 20.22 10.59
C SER A 10 -12.85 20.34 12.10
N LEU A 11 -13.41 19.29 12.71
CA LEU A 11 -13.78 19.28 14.13
C LEU A 11 -12.58 19.09 15.06
N GLN A 12 -11.62 18.24 14.68
CA GLN A 12 -10.50 17.82 15.55
C GLN A 12 -9.13 18.29 15.01
N GLY A 13 -9.11 19.21 14.04
CA GLY A 13 -7.87 19.71 13.42
C GLY A 13 -6.90 20.42 14.38
N LYS A 14 -7.39 20.94 15.52
CA LYS A 14 -6.51 21.50 16.56
C LYS A 14 -5.70 20.42 17.27
N GLU A 15 -6.25 19.22 17.47
CA GLU A 15 -5.53 18.12 18.11
C GLU A 15 -4.43 17.54 17.21
N PHE A 16 -4.65 17.55 15.88
CA PHE A 16 -3.61 17.21 14.89
C PHE A 16 -2.31 18.03 15.06
N VAL A 17 -2.45 19.30 15.43
CA VAL A 17 -1.32 20.22 15.61
C VAL A 17 -0.71 20.11 17.02
N GLN A 18 -1.49 19.68 18.02
CA GLN A 18 -1.07 19.64 19.42
C GLN A 18 -0.39 18.32 19.83
N LEU A 19 -0.68 17.20 19.16
CA LEU A 19 -0.14 15.87 19.49
C LEU A 19 0.67 15.22 18.34
N PRO A 20 1.72 15.89 17.81
CA PRO A 20 2.53 15.33 16.71
C PRO A 20 3.28 14.04 17.13
N LEU A 21 3.60 13.88 18.41
CA LEU A 21 4.31 12.70 18.91
C LEU A 21 3.45 11.43 18.86
N ASP A 22 2.15 11.53 19.09
CA ASP A 22 1.26 10.37 19.03
C ASP A 22 1.00 9.94 17.59
N ILE A 23 0.89 10.90 16.67
CA ILE A 23 0.87 10.64 15.22
C ILE A 23 2.14 9.89 14.81
N LEU A 24 3.31 10.31 15.29
CA LEU A 24 4.58 9.68 14.97
C LEU A 24 4.68 8.24 15.51
N ARG A 25 4.15 8.00 16.71
CA ARG A 25 4.11 6.67 17.34
C ARG A 25 3.21 5.69 16.58
N VAL A 26 2.10 6.17 16.01
CA VAL A 26 1.19 5.35 15.19
C VAL A 26 1.75 5.17 13.78
N SER A 27 2.42 6.19 13.22
CA SER A 27 2.98 6.12 11.87
C SER A 27 4.17 5.16 11.77
N ALA A 28 5.03 5.11 12.79
CA ALA A 28 6.20 4.23 12.80
C ALA A 28 5.90 2.73 12.53
N PRO A 29 4.99 2.06 13.26
CA PRO A 29 4.65 0.66 12.98
C PRO A 29 3.95 0.49 11.62
N LEU A 30 3.15 1.48 11.20
CA LEU A 30 2.46 1.44 9.91
C LEU A 30 3.45 1.56 8.73
N LEU A 31 4.45 2.43 8.86
CA LEU A 31 5.55 2.57 7.89
C LEU A 31 6.36 1.28 7.77
N ALA A 32 6.72 0.69 8.91
CA ALA A 32 7.42 -0.59 8.94
C ALA A 32 6.59 -1.67 8.25
N TYR A 33 5.29 -1.74 8.54
CA TYR A 33 4.37 -2.65 7.88
C TYR A 33 4.37 -2.48 6.36
N PHE A 34 4.15 -1.27 5.84
CA PHE A 34 4.11 -1.00 4.41
C PHE A 34 5.41 -1.41 3.71
N PHE A 35 6.55 -1.03 4.28
CA PHE A 35 7.85 -1.30 3.69
C PHE A 35 8.18 -2.80 3.72
N LEU A 36 7.94 -3.47 4.86
CA LEU A 36 8.19 -4.91 4.99
C LEU A 36 7.28 -5.71 4.06
N MET A 37 5.98 -5.44 4.07
CA MET A 37 5.02 -6.15 3.21
C MET A 37 5.32 -5.96 1.73
N PHE A 38 5.69 -4.73 1.33
CA PHE A 38 6.06 -4.43 -0.05
C PHE A 38 7.31 -5.21 -0.45
N ILE A 39 8.41 -5.11 0.31
CA ILE A 39 9.68 -5.74 -0.04
C ILE A 39 9.57 -7.27 -0.03
N ILE A 40 8.90 -7.86 0.97
CA ILE A 40 8.71 -9.31 1.05
C ILE A 40 7.91 -9.80 -0.16
N SER A 41 6.77 -9.16 -0.45
CA SER A 41 5.93 -9.50 -1.61
C SER A 41 6.70 -9.37 -2.92
N PHE A 42 7.48 -8.30 -3.06
CA PHE A 42 8.27 -8.01 -4.26
C PHE A 42 9.35 -9.06 -4.49
N LEU A 43 10.09 -9.43 -3.44
CA LEU A 43 11.14 -10.43 -3.53
C LEU A 43 10.58 -11.83 -3.78
N ILE A 44 9.42 -12.16 -3.20
CA ILE A 44 8.75 -13.45 -3.45
C ILE A 44 8.29 -13.51 -4.91
N ALA A 45 7.56 -12.51 -5.40
CA ALA A 45 7.07 -12.47 -6.78
C ALA A 45 8.21 -12.49 -7.81
N TRP A 46 9.30 -11.76 -7.54
CA TRP A 46 10.51 -11.82 -8.37
C TRP A 46 11.15 -13.22 -8.35
N LYS A 47 11.28 -13.86 -7.18
CA LYS A 47 11.80 -15.23 -7.07
C LYS A 47 10.93 -16.28 -7.77
N LEU A 48 9.63 -16.02 -7.89
CA LEU A 48 8.69 -16.87 -8.63
C LEU A 48 8.76 -16.65 -10.15
N GLY A 49 9.56 -15.69 -10.64
CA GLY A 49 9.77 -15.44 -12.06
C GLY A 49 8.66 -14.62 -12.73
N PHE A 50 7.86 -13.90 -11.96
CA PHE A 50 6.86 -12.96 -12.50
C PHE A 50 7.53 -11.79 -13.19
N SER A 51 6.85 -11.21 -14.19
CA SER A 51 7.32 -9.97 -14.83
C SER A 51 7.37 -8.82 -13.82
N TYR A 52 8.10 -7.75 -14.15
CA TYR A 52 8.13 -6.56 -13.31
C TYR A 52 6.73 -5.97 -13.07
N GLU A 53 5.88 -5.97 -14.10
CA GLU A 53 4.52 -5.41 -14.02
C GLU A 53 3.64 -6.20 -13.04
N GLU A 54 3.69 -7.54 -13.12
CA GLU A 54 3.01 -8.43 -12.19
C GLU A 54 3.58 -8.30 -10.77
N THR A 55 4.90 -8.33 -10.63
CA THR A 55 5.61 -8.20 -9.35
C THR A 55 5.26 -6.89 -8.64
N ALA A 56 5.34 -5.76 -9.36
CA ALA A 56 5.03 -4.45 -8.80
C ALA A 56 3.54 -4.37 -8.40
N THR A 57 2.63 -4.79 -9.27
CA THR A 57 1.19 -4.75 -9.00
C THR A 57 0.80 -5.60 -7.79
N THR A 58 1.29 -6.84 -7.72
CA THR A 58 1.04 -7.72 -6.58
C THR A 58 1.64 -7.16 -5.28
N SER A 59 2.84 -6.58 -5.34
CA SER A 59 3.49 -6.00 -4.16
C SER A 59 2.75 -4.78 -3.63
N PHE A 60 2.30 -3.88 -4.51
CA PHE A 60 1.47 -2.74 -4.12
C PHE A 60 0.13 -3.21 -3.53
N THR A 61 -0.52 -4.20 -4.16
CA THR A 61 -1.77 -4.78 -3.66
C THR A 61 -1.58 -5.37 -2.26
N ALA A 62 -0.51 -6.14 -2.05
CA ALA A 62 -0.23 -6.77 -0.77
C ALA A 62 0.15 -5.76 0.34
N SER A 63 0.75 -4.63 -0.02
CA SER A 63 1.09 -3.57 0.93
C SER A 63 -0.07 -2.62 1.21
N SER A 64 -1.02 -2.45 0.29
CA SER A 64 -2.09 -1.45 0.41
C SER A 64 -3.10 -1.84 1.48
N ASN A 65 -3.50 -0.85 2.29
CA ASN A 65 -4.52 -1.03 3.30
C ASN A 65 -5.84 -0.38 2.88
N ASN A 66 -6.93 -0.78 3.53
CA ASN A 66 -8.25 -0.18 3.31
C ASN A 66 -8.61 0.70 4.52
N PHE A 67 -8.18 1.96 4.48
CA PHE A 67 -8.47 2.91 5.55
C PHE A 67 -9.94 3.31 5.60
N GLU A 68 -10.65 3.22 4.47
CA GLU A 68 -12.08 3.47 4.41
C GLU A 68 -12.82 2.56 5.39
N LEU A 69 -12.52 1.26 5.32
CA LEU A 69 -13.08 0.27 6.22
C LEU A 69 -12.61 0.50 7.66
N ALA A 70 -11.33 0.79 7.87
CA ALA A 70 -10.79 1.03 9.20
C ALA A 70 -11.49 2.20 9.92
N ILE A 71 -11.68 3.33 9.23
CA ILE A 71 -12.38 4.51 9.78
C ILE A 71 -13.84 4.16 10.06
N ALA A 72 -14.52 3.46 9.14
CA ALA A 72 -15.91 3.05 9.33
C ALA A 72 -16.07 2.18 10.59
N VAL A 73 -15.20 1.19 10.79
CA VAL A 73 -15.20 0.31 11.97
C VAL A 73 -14.88 1.09 13.25
N ALA A 74 -13.87 1.95 13.23
CA ALA A 74 -13.49 2.75 14.39
C ALA A 74 -14.62 3.69 14.83
N VAL A 75 -15.26 4.37 13.87
CA VAL A 75 -16.41 5.23 14.14
C VAL A 75 -17.62 4.44 14.62
N ALA A 76 -17.88 3.25 14.07
CA ALA A 76 -19.01 2.42 14.46
C ALA A 76 -18.89 1.88 15.89
N ILE A 77 -17.67 1.53 16.33
CA ILE A 77 -17.43 0.91 17.64
C ILE A 77 -17.17 1.97 18.73
N PHE A 78 -16.35 2.99 18.44
CA PHE A 78 -15.87 3.95 19.43
C PHE A 78 -16.53 5.33 19.31
N GLY A 79 -17.26 5.59 18.23
CA GLY A 79 -17.90 6.88 17.96
C GLY A 79 -16.94 7.91 17.32
N LEU A 80 -17.53 8.96 16.74
CA LEU A 80 -16.80 10.00 15.97
C LEU A 80 -15.84 10.86 16.81
N ASN A 81 -16.11 11.04 18.11
CA ASN A 81 -15.33 11.89 19.00
C ASN A 81 -14.25 11.13 19.80
N SER A 82 -13.96 9.89 19.41
CA SER A 82 -12.98 9.05 20.09
C SER A 82 -11.57 9.26 19.53
N SER A 83 -10.56 9.10 20.39
CA SER A 83 -9.15 9.17 20.00
C SER A 83 -8.77 8.02 19.04
N GLN A 84 -9.49 6.90 19.09
CA GLN A 84 -9.33 5.77 18.18
C GLN A 84 -9.79 6.13 16.76
N ALA A 85 -11.00 6.68 16.62
CA ALA A 85 -11.49 7.13 15.32
C ALA A 85 -10.57 8.21 14.73
N PHE A 86 -10.11 9.14 15.56
CA PHE A 86 -9.12 10.16 15.18
C PHE A 86 -7.82 9.54 14.65
N ALA A 87 -7.18 8.63 15.41
CA ALA A 87 -5.95 7.98 15.01
C ALA A 87 -6.07 7.25 13.65
N THR A 88 -7.25 6.71 13.35
CA THR A 88 -7.52 6.00 12.09
C THR A 88 -7.56 6.94 10.88
N THR A 89 -7.95 8.21 11.07
CA THR A 89 -7.93 9.24 10.01
C THR A 89 -6.52 9.73 9.64
N VAL A 90 -5.54 9.50 10.52
CA VAL A 90 -4.13 9.81 10.27
C VAL A 90 -3.53 8.85 9.23
N GLY A 91 -4.05 7.62 9.14
CA GLY A 91 -3.57 6.57 8.25
C GLY A 91 -3.43 7.00 6.77
N PRO A 92 -4.49 7.53 6.13
CA PRO A 92 -4.43 8.01 4.74
C PRO A 92 -3.40 9.12 4.50
N LEU A 93 -3.19 10.03 5.46
CA LEU A 93 -2.18 11.09 5.33
C LEU A 93 -0.76 10.53 5.22
N ILE A 94 -0.51 9.39 5.86
CA ILE A 94 0.80 8.72 5.84
C ILE A 94 0.88 7.74 4.68
N GLU A 95 -0.18 6.99 4.37
CA GLU A 95 -0.16 5.98 3.32
C GLU A 95 0.17 6.58 1.95
N VAL A 96 -0.49 7.66 1.56
CA VAL A 96 -0.31 8.27 0.23
C VAL A 96 1.16 8.63 -0.05
N PRO A 97 1.87 9.40 0.80
CA PRO A 97 3.28 9.71 0.56
C PRO A 97 4.19 8.47 0.63
N VAL A 98 3.85 7.48 1.45
CA VAL A 98 4.63 6.25 1.58
C VAL A 98 4.52 5.39 0.34
N MET A 99 3.31 5.19 -0.17
CA MET A 99 3.07 4.47 -1.42
C MET A 99 3.79 5.13 -2.58
N LEU A 100 3.76 6.47 -2.66
CA LEU A 100 4.53 7.22 -3.64
C LEU A 100 6.04 6.97 -3.47
N GLY A 101 6.55 6.95 -2.24
CA GLY A 101 7.94 6.57 -1.94
C GLY A 101 8.28 5.16 -2.42
N LEU A 102 7.38 4.20 -2.19
CA LEU A 102 7.53 2.81 -2.63
C LEU A 102 7.50 2.68 -4.17
N VAL A 103 6.85 3.58 -4.91
CA VAL A 103 6.96 3.64 -6.38
C VAL A 103 8.40 3.91 -6.80
N TYR A 104 9.09 4.86 -6.16
CA TYR A 104 10.51 5.10 -6.43
C TYR A 104 11.38 3.89 -6.05
N VAL A 105 11.07 3.23 -4.93
CA VAL A 105 11.75 1.98 -4.53
C VAL A 105 11.52 0.88 -5.57
N SER A 106 10.31 0.74 -6.10
CA SER A 106 9.96 -0.22 -7.14
C SER A 106 10.77 0.02 -8.42
N PHE A 107 10.88 1.29 -8.87
CA PHE A 107 11.71 1.64 -10.02
C PHE A 107 13.20 1.35 -9.79
N TRP A 108 13.70 1.60 -8.59
CA TRP A 108 15.07 1.25 -8.22
C TRP A 108 15.31 -0.26 -8.20
N LEU A 109 14.36 -1.04 -7.66
CA LEU A 109 14.39 -2.50 -7.67
C LEU A 109 14.28 -3.07 -9.09
N LYS A 110 13.51 -2.43 -9.98
CA LYS A 110 13.45 -2.79 -11.42
C LYS A 110 14.84 -2.81 -12.03
N THR A 111 15.63 -1.76 -11.82
CA THR A 111 16.97 -1.64 -12.40
C THR A 111 17.94 -2.66 -11.82
N ARG A 112 17.79 -3.01 -10.52
CA ARG A 112 18.67 -3.95 -9.82
C ARG A 112 18.35 -5.42 -10.09
N LEU A 113 17.08 -5.79 -10.09
CA LEU A 113 16.63 -7.19 -10.14
C LEU A 113 16.18 -7.64 -11.53
N PHE A 114 15.68 -6.70 -12.35
CA PHE A 114 15.20 -6.97 -13.71
C PHE A 114 16.09 -6.35 -14.80
N GLY A 115 17.16 -5.64 -14.42
CA GLY A 115 18.10 -4.99 -15.35
C GLY A 115 18.82 -5.94 -16.33
N THR A 116 18.82 -7.25 -16.06
CA THR A 116 19.38 -8.29 -16.95
C THR A 116 18.31 -9.10 -17.69
N GLU A 117 17.05 -9.06 -17.23
CA GLU A 117 15.90 -9.76 -17.84
C GLU A 117 15.52 -9.18 -19.21
N ALA A 118 15.87 -7.92 -19.49
CA ALA A 118 15.72 -7.34 -20.83
C ALA A 118 16.51 -8.08 -21.93
N ARG A 119 17.47 -8.96 -21.57
CA ARG A 119 18.20 -9.82 -22.53
C ARG A 119 17.76 -11.29 -22.55
N ARG A 120 16.93 -11.76 -21.62
CA ARG A 120 16.43 -13.14 -21.61
C ARG A 120 14.95 -13.17 -21.93
N GLY A 121 14.68 -13.06 -23.23
CA GLY A 121 13.74 -13.92 -23.94
C GLY A 121 12.35 -14.10 -23.33
N GLY A 122 11.40 -13.37 -23.91
CA GLY A 122 10.13 -13.94 -24.35
C GLY A 122 9.33 -14.70 -23.30
N TYR A 123 8.36 -14.00 -22.71
CA TYR A 123 7.14 -14.66 -22.26
C TYR A 123 6.47 -15.29 -23.48
N ARG A 124 6.87 -16.53 -23.74
CA ARG A 124 6.16 -17.48 -24.57
C ARG A 124 4.80 -17.61 -23.89
N LEU A 125 3.86 -16.78 -24.33
CA LEU A 125 2.44 -16.99 -24.11
C LEU A 125 2.21 -18.45 -24.46
N ARG A 126 1.99 -19.27 -23.43
CA ARG A 126 1.44 -20.60 -23.62
C ARG A 126 0.04 -20.34 -24.15
N LYS A 127 -0.08 -20.23 -25.48
CA LYS A 127 -1.37 -20.31 -26.16
C LYS A 127 -2.04 -21.55 -25.59
N PRO A 128 -3.28 -21.46 -25.07
CA PRO A 128 -4.05 -22.68 -24.94
C PRO A 128 -4.17 -23.21 -26.36
N GLU A 129 -3.50 -24.32 -26.65
CA GLU A 129 -3.80 -25.14 -27.83
C GLU A 129 -5.23 -25.65 -27.60
N ILE A 130 -6.20 -24.85 -28.02
CA ILE A 130 -7.53 -25.35 -28.30
C ILE A 130 -7.35 -26.12 -29.60
N GLY A 131 -7.14 -27.42 -29.45
CA GLY A 131 -7.21 -28.37 -30.54
C GLY A 131 -8.61 -28.31 -31.15
N VAL A 132 -8.74 -27.52 -32.21
CA VAL A 132 -9.81 -27.70 -33.20
C VAL A 132 -9.24 -28.71 -34.18
N ASP A 133 -9.42 -29.99 -33.84
CA ASP A 133 -9.26 -31.06 -34.80
C ASP A 133 -10.37 -30.93 -35.86
N LYS A 134 -9.99 -31.20 -37.10
CA LYS A 134 -10.73 -30.89 -38.32
C LYS A 134 -11.93 -31.82 -38.54
#